data_AF-A0A090WPY3-F1
#
_entry.id   AF-A0A090WPY3-F1
#
_cell.length_a   1.000
_cell.length_b   1.000
_cell.length_c   1.000
_cell.angle_alpha   90.00
_cell.angle_beta   90.00
_cell.angle_gamma   90.00
#
_symmetry.space_group_name_H-M   'P 1'
#
loop_
_entity.id
_entity.type
_entity.pdbx_description
1 polymer ?
#
loop_
_entity_poly.entity_id
_entity_poly.type
_entity_poly.pdbx_seq_one_letter_code
_entity_poly.pdbx_strand_id
1 'polypeptide(L)'
;MLKKVFGSAVFGVEATTVTVEVNVDKGVGYHLVGLPDNAIKESNFRIAAALQNNGYKIPGKKIIINMSPADLRKEGSAYDLTLAIGILASTDQIKAEGLEEYLIMGELSLDGTLQPIKGALPIAVKARKKVIKVLYCQPRMPKKLLL
;
A
#
# COMPACT_ATOMS: atom_id res chain seq x y z
N MET A 1 -7.53 -4.79 14.69
CA MET A 1 -8.77 -4.62 13.90
C MET A 1 -8.43 -4.84 12.43
N LEU A 2 -9.36 -5.39 11.66
CA LEU A 2 -9.21 -5.56 10.21
C LEU A 2 -9.40 -4.20 9.52
N LYS A 3 -8.49 -3.83 8.62
CA LYS A 3 -8.63 -2.67 7.73
C LYS A 3 -8.42 -3.07 6.28
N LYS A 4 -9.12 -2.38 5.40
CA LYS A 4 -9.07 -2.58 3.95
C LYS A 4 -8.44 -1.35 3.30
N VAL A 5 -7.52 -1.60 2.38
CA VAL A 5 -6.84 -0.58 1.56
C VAL A 5 -6.83 -1.05 0.13
N PHE A 6 -7.04 -0.15 -0.83
CA PHE A 6 -6.96 -0.50 -2.24
C PHE A 6 -5.61 -0.09 -2.83
N GLY A 7 -5.03 -0.99 -3.61
CA GLY A 7 -3.89 -0.74 -4.49
C GLY A 7 -4.22 -1.17 -5.92
N SER A 8 -3.20 -1.31 -6.75
CA SER A 8 -3.37 -1.77 -8.12
C SER A 8 -2.14 -2.54 -8.60
N ALA A 9 -2.40 -3.63 -9.32
CA ALA A 9 -1.40 -4.28 -10.16
C ALA A 9 -1.51 -3.72 -11.57
N VAL A 10 -0.37 -3.63 -12.26
CA VAL A 10 -0.28 -3.17 -13.65
C VAL A 10 0.34 -4.28 -14.48
N PHE A 11 -0.30 -4.63 -15.58
CA PHE A 11 0.19 -5.59 -16.55
C PHE A 11 0.10 -4.98 -17.96
N GLY A 12 1.25 -4.61 -18.50
CA GLY A 12 1.32 -3.84 -19.75
C GLY A 12 0.60 -2.49 -19.62
N VAL A 13 -0.49 -2.34 -20.36
CA VAL A 13 -1.34 -1.13 -20.38
C VAL A 13 -2.57 -1.24 -19.50
N GLU A 14 -2.81 -2.40 -18.89
CA GLU A 14 -3.99 -2.65 -18.05
C GLU A 14 -3.66 -2.54 -16.57
N ALA A 15 -4.64 -2.09 -15.80
CA ALA A 15 -4.57 -2.02 -14.35
C ALA A 15 -5.75 -2.76 -13.70
N THR A 16 -5.43 -3.53 -12.67
CA THR A 16 -6.38 -4.31 -11.89
C THR A 16 -6.29 -3.90 -10.43
N THR A 17 -7.44 -3.57 -9.84
CA THR A 17 -7.51 -3.21 -8.42
C THR A 17 -7.08 -4.40 -7.57
N VAL A 18 -6.15 -4.14 -6.66
CA VAL A 18 -5.74 -5.09 -5.63
C VAL A 18 -6.36 -4.65 -4.32
N THR A 19 -7.03 -5.56 -3.64
CA THR A 19 -7.55 -5.35 -2.30
C THR A 19 -6.51 -5.86 -1.31
N VAL A 20 -6.07 -4.98 -0.41
CA VAL A 20 -5.14 -5.30 0.68
C VAL A 20 -5.93 -5.26 1.98
N GLU A 21 -5.97 -6.39 2.65
CA GLU A 21 -6.58 -6.53 3.98
C GLU A 21 -5.46 -6.69 5.00
N VAL A 22 -5.43 -5.81 5.99
CA VAL A 22 -4.44 -5.84 7.06
C VAL A 22 -5.16 -6.12 8.37
N ASN A 23 -4.68 -7.13 9.08
CA ASN A 23 -5.12 -7.44 10.43
C ASN A 23 -3.92 -7.49 11.37
N VAL A 24 -4.04 -6.79 12.49
CA VAL A 24 -3.03 -6.80 13.57
C VAL A 24 -3.65 -7.45 14.81
N ASP A 25 -3.01 -8.51 15.29
CA ASP A 25 -3.49 -9.38 16.37
C ASP A 25 -2.37 -9.73 17.37
N LYS A 26 -2.69 -10.44 18.45
CA LYS A 26 -1.74 -10.88 19.48
C LYS A 26 -0.67 -11.83 18.89
N GLY A 27 0.50 -11.88 19.54
CA GLY A 27 1.66 -12.66 19.11
C GLY A 27 2.67 -11.83 18.31
N VAL A 28 3.61 -12.49 17.63
CA VAL A 28 4.65 -11.83 16.81
C VAL A 28 4.75 -12.54 15.47
N GLY A 29 4.84 -11.78 14.39
CA GLY A 29 5.06 -12.32 13.05
C GLY A 29 4.55 -11.40 11.95
N TYR A 30 5.12 -11.54 10.76
CA TYR A 30 4.67 -10.84 9.54
C TYR A 30 4.29 -11.87 8.49
N HIS A 31 3.00 -11.95 8.17
CA HIS A 31 2.46 -12.92 7.21
C HIS A 31 1.85 -12.17 6.04
N LEU A 32 2.45 -12.34 4.86
CA LEU A 32 1.96 -11.75 3.62
C LEU A 32 1.56 -12.85 2.66
N VAL A 33 0.30 -12.85 2.24
CA VAL A 33 -0.30 -13.89 1.38
C VAL A 33 -1.03 -13.30 0.18
N GLY A 34 -1.27 -14.15 -0.83
CA GLY A 34 -1.87 -13.77 -2.11
C GLY A 34 -0.83 -13.49 -3.19
N LEU A 35 0.09 -14.43 -3.43
CA LEU A 35 1.11 -14.37 -4.49
C LEU A 35 1.91 -13.05 -4.60
N PRO A 36 2.50 -12.53 -3.51
CA PRO A 36 3.49 -11.45 -3.58
C PRO A 36 4.84 -11.99 -4.11
N ASP A 37 5.54 -11.17 -4.88
CA ASP A 37 6.95 -11.40 -5.20
C ASP A 37 7.88 -11.12 -4.00
N ASN A 38 9.19 -11.30 -4.21
CA ASN A 38 10.17 -11.08 -3.16
C ASN A 38 10.29 -9.59 -2.78
N ALA A 39 10.15 -8.66 -3.72
CA ALA A 39 10.23 -7.23 -3.44
C ALA A 39 9.13 -6.78 -2.47
N ILE A 40 7.91 -7.31 -2.61
CA ILE A 40 6.80 -7.04 -1.69
C ILE A 40 7.05 -7.73 -0.34
N LYS A 41 7.57 -8.97 -0.32
CA LYS A 41 7.90 -9.65 0.96
C LYS A 41 8.96 -8.90 1.77
N GLU A 42 9.97 -8.35 1.11
CA GLU A 42 11.03 -7.54 1.71
C GLU A 42 10.59 -6.12 2.08
N SER A 43 9.41 -5.69 1.60
CA SER A 43 8.83 -4.38 1.94
C SER A 43 8.66 -4.19 3.44
N ASN A 44 8.53 -5.28 4.21
CA ASN A 44 8.41 -5.19 5.66
C ASN A 44 9.57 -4.41 6.31
N PHE A 45 10.80 -4.58 5.81
CA PHE A 45 11.98 -3.90 6.35
C PHE A 45 11.98 -2.42 5.99
N ARG A 46 11.60 -2.10 4.73
CA ARG A 46 11.49 -0.72 4.26
C ARG A 46 10.39 0.04 5.01
N ILE A 47 9.22 -0.57 5.16
CA ILE A 47 8.10 -0.02 5.91
C ILE A 47 8.49 0.19 7.36
N ALA A 48 9.13 -0.79 8.01
CA ALA A 48 9.55 -0.65 9.40
C ALA A 48 10.49 0.54 9.60
N ALA A 49 11.52 0.68 8.76
CA ALA A 49 12.44 1.81 8.80
C ALA A 49 11.74 3.15 8.52
N ALA A 50 10.93 3.21 7.46
CA ALA A 50 10.19 4.40 7.06
C ALA A 50 9.25 4.90 8.17
N LEU A 51 8.49 3.99 8.78
CA LEU A 51 7.58 4.33 9.88
C LEU A 51 8.36 4.87 11.09
N GLN A 52 9.44 4.20 11.50
CA GLN A 52 10.27 4.64 12.63
C GLN A 52 10.87 6.03 12.40
N ASN A 53 11.43 6.27 11.21
CA ASN A 53 12.03 7.56 10.85
C ASN A 53 11.01 8.71 10.75
N ASN A 54 9.71 8.40 10.67
CA ASN A 54 8.64 9.40 10.61
C ASN A 54 7.80 9.46 11.90
N GLY A 55 8.31 8.91 13.01
CA GLY A 55 7.66 8.99 14.32
C GLY A 55 6.48 8.04 14.53
N TYR A 56 6.26 7.10 13.59
CA TYR A 56 5.29 6.02 13.73
C TYR A 56 5.92 4.76 14.31
N LYS A 57 5.08 3.84 14.79
CA LYS A 57 5.53 2.58 15.39
C LYS A 57 5.17 1.41 14.48
N ILE A 58 6.14 0.53 14.24
CA ILE A 58 5.86 -0.82 13.78
C ILE A 58 5.29 -1.59 14.99
N PRO A 59 4.09 -2.20 14.91
CA PRO A 59 3.55 -2.91 16.05
C PRO A 59 4.37 -4.18 16.27
N GLY A 60 4.86 -4.40 17.50
CA GLY A 60 5.47 -5.66 17.93
C GLY A 60 4.44 -6.78 18.10
N LYS A 61 3.54 -6.92 17.13
CA LYS A 61 2.36 -7.78 17.13
C LYS A 61 2.38 -8.69 15.89
N LYS A 62 1.44 -9.63 15.81
CA LYS A 62 1.26 -10.44 14.60
C LYS A 62 0.52 -9.59 13.56
N ILE A 63 1.16 -9.36 12.41
CA ILE A 63 0.60 -8.66 11.25
C ILE A 63 0.28 -9.71 10.19
N ILE A 64 -0.97 -9.76 9.75
CA ILE A 64 -1.43 -10.60 8.65
C ILE A 64 -1.94 -9.68 7.54
N ILE A 65 -1.40 -9.86 6.34
CA ILE A 65 -1.72 -9.08 5.16
C ILE A 65 -2.15 -10.03 4.05
N ASN A 66 -3.37 -9.86 3.57
CA ASN A 66 -3.92 -10.60 2.44
C ASN A 66 -4.05 -9.67 1.23
N MET A 67 -3.55 -10.12 0.07
CA MET A 67 -3.63 -9.38 -1.20
C MET A 67 -4.49 -10.13 -2.21
N SER A 68 -5.65 -9.56 -2.54
CA SER A 68 -6.62 -10.14 -3.48
C SER A 68 -6.71 -9.32 -4.78
N PRO A 69 -6.94 -9.94 -5.95
CA PRO A 69 -7.26 -11.36 -6.14
C PRO A 69 -6.00 -12.24 -6.09
N ALA A 70 -6.14 -13.49 -5.62
CA ALA A 70 -5.00 -14.36 -5.27
C ALA A 70 -4.35 -15.06 -6.46
N ASP A 71 -5.02 -15.11 -7.60
CA ASP A 71 -4.58 -15.65 -8.89
C ASP A 71 -3.67 -14.67 -9.67
N LEU A 72 -3.78 -13.38 -9.38
CA LEU A 72 -2.93 -12.36 -9.96
C LEU A 72 -1.61 -12.24 -9.20
N ARG A 73 -0.48 -12.25 -9.91
CA ARG A 73 0.82 -11.93 -9.31
C ARG A 73 0.92 -10.43 -9.02
N LYS A 74 1.40 -10.10 -7.82
CA LYS A 74 1.72 -8.72 -7.43
C LYS A 74 3.23 -8.59 -7.35
N GLU A 75 3.78 -7.62 -8.08
CA GLU A 75 5.21 -7.46 -8.28
C GLU A 75 5.67 -6.03 -8.00
N GLY A 76 6.91 -5.89 -7.51
CA GLY A 76 7.58 -4.61 -7.27
C GLY A 76 7.27 -3.94 -5.93
N SER A 77 7.99 -2.86 -5.65
CA SER A 77 7.96 -2.09 -4.38
C SER A 77 6.77 -1.12 -4.27
N ALA A 78 5.95 -0.97 -5.31
CA ALA A 78 4.90 0.06 -5.36
C ALA A 78 3.78 -0.08 -4.31
N TYR A 79 3.78 -1.20 -3.58
CA TYR A 79 2.84 -1.48 -2.49
C TYR A 79 3.34 -1.00 -1.12
N ASP A 80 4.58 -0.52 -1.00
CA ASP A 80 5.17 -0.11 0.29
C ASP A 80 4.24 0.84 1.06
N LEU A 81 3.78 1.91 0.40
CA LEU A 81 2.84 2.87 1.00
C LEU A 81 1.48 2.23 1.31
N THR A 82 0.94 1.41 0.40
CA THR A 82 -0.35 0.73 0.59
C THR A 82 -0.34 -0.14 1.85
N LEU A 83 0.72 -0.91 2.03
CA LEU A 83 0.91 -1.78 3.19
C LEU A 83 1.15 -0.97 4.47
N ALA A 84 1.99 0.07 4.40
CA ALA A 84 2.26 0.95 5.54
C ALA A 84 0.98 1.61 6.08
N ILE A 85 0.15 2.18 5.19
CA ILE A 85 -1.13 2.79 5.56
C ILE A 85 -2.08 1.77 6.17
N GLY A 86 -2.13 0.55 5.61
CA GLY A 86 -2.95 -0.53 6.19
C GLY A 86 -2.53 -0.90 7.60
N ILE A 87 -1.21 -0.95 7.88
CA ILE A 87 -0.67 -1.22 9.22
C ILE A 87 -1.01 -0.07 10.18
N LEU A 88 -0.79 1.18 9.77
CA LEU A 88 -1.09 2.36 10.61
C LEU A 88 -2.58 2.46 10.93
N ALA A 89 -3.44 2.25 9.93
CA ALA A 89 -4.88 2.24 10.12
C ALA A 89 -5.34 1.10 11.03
N SER A 90 -4.72 -0.09 10.94
CA SER A 90 -5.09 -1.27 11.76
C SER A 90 -4.63 -1.15 13.21
N THR A 91 -3.73 -0.20 13.48
CA THR A 91 -3.18 0.11 14.81
C THR A 91 -3.66 1.46 15.34
N ASP A 92 -4.64 2.08 14.67
CA ASP A 92 -5.24 3.38 15.03
C ASP A 92 -4.20 4.50 15.20
N GLN A 93 -3.06 4.41 14.52
CA GLN A 93 -2.01 5.45 14.53
C GLN A 93 -2.32 6.63 13.61
N ILE A 94 -3.30 6.46 12.70
CA ILE A 94 -3.79 7.49 11.80
C ILE A 94 -5.32 7.50 11.79
N LYS A 95 -5.91 8.66 11.50
CA LYS A 95 -7.35 8.74 11.17
C LYS A 95 -7.54 8.19 9.75
N ALA A 96 -8.34 7.14 9.64
CA ALA A 96 -8.53 6.38 8.40
C ALA A 96 -10.01 6.32 7.98
N GLU A 97 -10.78 7.37 8.32
CA GLU A 97 -12.15 7.54 7.85
C GLU A 97 -12.15 7.70 6.32
N GLY A 98 -13.00 6.95 5.62
CA GLY A 98 -13.07 6.96 4.16
C GLY A 98 -11.86 6.33 3.45
N LEU A 99 -10.99 5.59 4.14
CA LEU A 99 -9.82 4.95 3.51
C LEU A 99 -10.17 4.04 2.32
N GLU A 100 -11.36 3.44 2.34
CA GLU A 100 -11.90 2.60 1.28
C GLU A 100 -12.27 3.37 0.00
N GLU A 101 -12.34 4.70 0.06
CA GLU A 101 -12.56 5.57 -1.10
C GLU A 101 -11.28 5.86 -1.88
N TYR A 102 -10.12 5.39 -1.39
CA TYR A 102 -8.81 5.68 -1.97
C TYR A 102 -8.12 4.42 -2.50
N LEU A 103 -7.49 4.58 -3.66
CA LEU A 103 -6.48 3.70 -4.21
C LEU A 103 -5.12 4.33 -3.92
N ILE A 104 -4.34 3.68 -3.07
CA ILE A 104 -3.07 4.17 -2.55
C ILE A 104 -1.94 3.33 -3.12
N MET A 105 -0.97 3.98 -3.75
CA MET A 105 0.23 3.33 -4.31
C MET A 105 1.45 4.22 -4.10
N GLY A 106 2.59 3.63 -3.78
CA GLY A 106 3.81 4.39 -3.52
C GLY A 106 4.95 3.49 -3.06
N GLU A 107 6.15 3.79 -3.53
CA GLU A 107 7.39 3.18 -3.05
C GLU A 107 7.94 3.99 -1.88
N LEU A 108 8.40 3.34 -0.80
CA LEU A 108 8.96 4.03 0.36
C LEU A 108 10.48 3.83 0.41
N SER A 109 11.19 4.94 0.53
CA SER A 109 12.58 4.94 0.98
C SER A 109 12.66 4.69 2.49
N LEU A 110 13.83 4.29 3.00
CA LEU A 110 13.99 3.97 4.43
C LEU A 110 13.74 5.17 5.35
N ASP A 111 13.89 6.40 4.86
CA ASP A 111 13.59 7.66 5.55
C ASP A 111 12.10 8.05 5.44
N GLY A 112 11.29 7.25 4.74
CA GLY A 112 9.88 7.52 4.44
C GLY A 112 9.63 8.48 3.28
N THR A 113 10.65 8.88 2.54
CA THR A 113 10.47 9.62 1.29
C THR A 113 9.73 8.75 0.29
N LEU A 114 8.68 9.31 -0.33
CA LEU A 114 7.91 8.65 -1.37
C LEU A 114 8.62 8.72 -2.72
N GLN A 115 8.75 7.57 -3.36
CA GLN A 115 9.31 7.43 -4.69
C GLN A 115 8.20 7.26 -5.75
N PRO A 116 8.45 7.67 -7.00
CA PRO A 116 7.55 7.39 -8.12
C PRO A 116 7.23 5.90 -8.24
N ILE A 117 6.01 5.61 -8.69
CA ILE A 117 5.62 4.26 -9.14
C ILE A 117 5.58 4.19 -10.67
N LYS A 118 5.90 3.02 -11.21
CA LYS A 118 5.61 2.70 -12.61
C LYS A 118 4.11 2.43 -12.78
N GLY A 119 3.56 2.75 -13.96
CA GLY A 119 2.16 2.47 -14.27
C GLY A 119 1.14 3.41 -13.60
N ALA A 120 1.55 4.56 -13.10
CA ALA A 120 0.65 5.56 -12.50
C ALA A 120 -0.54 5.96 -13.42
N LEU A 121 -0.30 6.09 -14.73
CA LEU A 121 -1.36 6.46 -15.69
C LEU A 121 -2.47 5.39 -15.81
N PRO A 122 -2.19 4.12 -16.14
CA PRO A 122 -3.23 3.10 -16.21
C PRO A 122 -3.93 2.89 -14.86
N ILE A 123 -3.22 3.03 -13.73
CA ILE A 123 -3.80 3.01 -12.38
C ILE A 123 -4.82 4.14 -12.22
N ALA A 124 -4.45 5.38 -12.56
CA ALA A 124 -5.32 6.54 -12.45
C ALA A 124 -6.57 6.40 -13.32
N VAL A 125 -6.41 5.91 -14.55
CA VAL A 125 -7.54 5.64 -15.47
C VAL A 125 -8.49 4.58 -14.88
N LYS A 126 -7.95 3.52 -14.27
CA LYS A 126 -8.76 2.46 -13.64
C LYS A 126 -9.52 2.98 -12.42
N ALA A 127 -8.87 3.76 -11.57
CA ALA A 127 -9.48 4.32 -10.38
C ALA A 127 -10.62 5.29 -10.72
N ARG A 128 -10.43 6.14 -11.75
CA ARG A 128 -11.48 7.03 -12.27
C ARG A 128 -12.74 6.25 -12.69
N LYS A 129 -12.59 5.08 -13.31
CA LYS A 129 -13.72 4.23 -13.71
C LYS A 129 -14.49 3.64 -12.52
N LYS A 130 -13.85 3.51 -11.35
CA LYS A 130 -14.46 2.97 -10.12
C LYS A 130 -14.89 4.05 -9.12
N VAL A 131 -14.76 5.34 -9.47
CA VAL A 131 -15.02 6.47 -8.55
C VAL A 131 -14.14 6.40 -7.29
N ILE A 132 -12.92 5.87 -7.42
CA ILE A 132 -11.95 5.77 -6.33
C ILE A 132 -10.92 6.90 -6.50
N LYS A 133 -10.63 7.65 -5.44
CA LYS A 133 -9.60 8.69 -5.42
C LYS A 133 -8.21 8.06 -5.44
N VAL A 134 -7.21 8.69 -6.06
CA VAL A 134 -5.87 8.07 -6.19
C VAL A 134 -4.84 8.87 -5.42
N LEU A 135 -4.12 8.19 -4.53
CA LEU A 135 -2.99 8.76 -3.81
C LEU A 135 -1.70 8.05 -4.25
N TYR A 136 -0.86 8.77 -4.99
CA TYR A 136 0.51 8.35 -5.31
C TYR A 136 1.41 9.58 -5.45
N CYS A 137 2.70 9.41 -5.18
CA CYS A 137 3.69 10.46 -5.39
C CYS A 137 4.22 10.39 -6.83
N GLN A 138 4.28 11.54 -7.52
CA GLN A 138 5.08 11.69 -8.74
C GLN A 138 6.16 12.77 -8.55
N PRO A 139 7.41 12.50 -8.95
CA PRO A 139 8.52 13.43 -8.81
C PRO A 139 8.47 14.62 -9.79
N ARG A 140 7.58 14.62 -10.79
CA ARG A 140 7.59 15.64 -11.86
C ARG A 140 6.22 15.88 -12.53
N MET A 141 5.20 16.18 -11.74
CA MET A 141 3.99 16.86 -12.21
C MET A 141 3.75 18.09 -11.31
N PRO A 142 3.27 19.23 -11.83
CA PRO A 142 2.93 20.37 -11.00
C PRO A 142 1.95 19.91 -9.92
N LYS A 143 2.23 20.31 -8.67
CA LYS A 143 1.54 19.99 -7.42
C LYS A 143 0.00 20.07 -7.54
N LYS A 144 -0.62 19.07 -8.16
CA LYS A 144 -2.04 18.79 -8.08
C LYS A 144 -2.19 17.45 -7.39
N LEU A 145 -2.28 17.57 -6.07
CA LEU A 145 -3.00 16.66 -5.21
C LEU A 145 -4.40 16.48 -5.82
N LEU A 146 -4.70 15.32 -6.41
CA LEU A 146 -6.07 14.99 -6.80
C LEU A 146 -6.77 14.46 -5.53
N LEU A 147 -7.30 15.39 -4.74
CA LEU A 147 -8.38 15.15 -3.78
C LEU A 147 -9.74 15.31 -4.47
#